data_AF-A0A3B0UNV6-F1
#
_entry.id   AF-A0A3B0UNV6-F1
#
_cell.length_a   1.000
_cell.length_b   1.000
_cell.length_c   1.000
_cell.angle_alpha   90.00
_cell.angle_beta   90.00
_cell.angle_gamma   90.00
#
_symmetry.space_group_name_H-M   'P 1'
#
loop_
_entity.id
_entity.type
_entity.pdbx_description
1 polymer ?
#
loop_
_entity_poly.entity_id
_entity_poly.type
_entity_poly.pdbx_seq_one_letter_code
_entity_poly.pdbx_strand_id
1 'polypeptide(L)' 'DTDMALTRLDTGEKVGINYKPQNIVNPMGILMSATGENATPEDKKTFPIRFQQMVKTLFDNADVVIEVKHG' A
#
# COMPACT_ATOMS: atom_id res chain seq x y z
N ASP A 1 -13.65 8.64 8.63
CA ASP A 1 -13.55 7.17 8.59
C ASP A 1 -12.13 6.67 8.72
N THR A 2 -12.03 5.42 9.15
CA THR A 2 -10.80 4.63 9.30
C THR A 2 -10.93 3.34 8.50
N ASP A 3 -9.95 2.96 7.69
CA ASP A 3 -10.00 1.73 6.88
C ASP A 3 -10.08 0.46 7.75
N MET A 4 -9.33 0.48 8.86
CA MET A 4 -9.32 -0.57 9.86
C MET A 4 -9.41 0.06 11.25
N ALA A 5 -10.05 -0.64 12.19
CA ALA A 5 -10.08 -0.24 13.59
C ALA A 5 -9.68 -1.41 14.49
N LEU A 6 -8.80 -1.13 15.44
CA LEU A 6 -8.41 -2.05 16.49
C LEU A 6 -9.01 -1.52 17.80
N THR A 7 -9.79 -2.37 18.47
CA THR A 7 -10.43 -2.03 19.75
C THR A 7 -9.90 -2.97 20.83
N ARG A 8 -9.47 -2.39 21.95
CA ARG A 8 -9.06 -3.14 23.13
C ARG A 8 -10.32 -3.50 23.95
N LEU A 9 -10.59 -4.79 24.15
CA LEU A 9 -11.90 -5.25 24.66
C LEU A 9 -12.14 -5.00 26.15
N ASP A 10 -11.08 -4.89 26.94
CA ASP A 10 -11.14 -4.66 28.39
C ASP A 10 -11.39 -3.18 28.76
N THR A 11 -10.98 -2.26 27.90
CA THR A 11 -11.01 -0.80 28.15
C THR A 11 -11.90 -0.04 27.18
N GLY A 12 -12.24 -0.64 26.03
CA GLY A 12 -12.97 0.03 24.95
C GLY A 12 -12.13 1.02 24.14
N GLU A 13 -10.84 1.18 24.45
CA GLU A 13 -9.92 2.04 23.71
C GLU A 13 -9.84 1.62 22.24
N LYS A 14 -9.85 2.60 21.33
CA LYS A 14 -9.88 2.37 19.89
C LYS A 14 -8.75 3.11 19.18
N VAL A 15 -8.08 2.39 18.29
CA VAL A 15 -7.10 2.93 17.35
C VAL A 15 -7.57 2.67 15.93
N GLY A 16 -7.69 3.73 15.14
CA GLY A 16 -7.97 3.67 13.71
C GLY A 16 -6.69 3.63 12.89
N ILE A 17 -6.68 2.87 11.80
CA ILE A 17 -5.58 2.77 10.86
C ILE A 17 -6.11 3.08 9.45
N ASN A 18 -5.43 3.97 8.74
CA ASN A 18 -5.62 4.17 7.30
C ASN A 18 -4.35 3.81 6.54
N TYR A 19 -4.53 3.22 5.36
CA TYR A 19 -3.42 2.87 4.48
C TYR A 19 -3.50 3.66 3.16
N LYS A 20 -2.49 4.51 2.92
CA LYS A 20 -2.44 5.46 1.81
C LYS A 20 -1.17 5.28 0.96
N PRO A 21 -0.97 4.11 0.31
CA PRO A 21 0.21 3.85 -0.51
C PRO A 21 0.38 4.85 -1.66
N GLN A 22 -0.73 5.40 -2.16
CA GLN A 22 -0.75 6.40 -3.24
C GLN A 22 -0.01 7.70 -2.90
N ASN A 23 0.31 7.94 -1.62
CA ASN A 23 1.10 9.10 -1.22
C ASN A 23 2.54 9.03 -1.74
N ILE A 24 3.07 7.82 -1.98
CA ILE A 24 4.48 7.60 -2.34
C ILE A 24 4.65 6.79 -3.63
N VAL A 25 3.71 5.89 -3.96
CA VAL A 25 3.81 5.01 -5.14
C VAL A 25 2.52 5.01 -5.96
N ASN A 26 2.55 4.44 -7.18
CA ASN A 26 1.37 4.20 -8.00
C ASN A 26 1.12 2.68 -8.17
N PRO A 27 0.39 2.02 -7.23
CA PRO A 27 0.18 0.57 -7.28
C PRO A 27 -0.58 0.12 -8.52
N MET A 28 -1.59 0.89 -8.96
CA MET A 28 -2.36 0.57 -10.15
C MET A 28 -1.50 0.60 -11.42
N GLY A 29 -0.60 1.59 -11.55
CA GLY A 29 0.33 1.65 -12.68
C GLY A 29 1.23 0.42 -12.75
N ILE A 30 1.76 -0.03 -11.60
CA ILE A 30 2.60 -1.23 -11.53
C ILE A 30 1.81 -2.48 -11.93
N LEU A 31 0.58 -2.65 -11.43
CA LEU A 31 -0.26 -3.80 -11.80
C LEU A 31 -0.63 -3.79 -13.28
N MET A 32 -1.06 -2.64 -13.81
CA MET A 32 -1.41 -2.49 -15.23
C MET A 32 -0.24 -2.74 -16.16
N SER A 33 1.01 -2.53 -15.73
CA SER A 33 2.19 -2.88 -16.53
C SER A 33 2.34 -4.39 -16.78
N ALA A 34 1.74 -5.24 -15.92
CA ALA A 34 1.77 -6.69 -16.10
C ALA A 34 0.50 -7.25 -16.73
N THR A 35 -0.67 -6.68 -16.41
CA THR A 35 -1.97 -7.24 -16.77
C THR A 35 -2.76 -6.41 -17.78
N GLY A 36 -2.34 -5.19 -18.07
CA GLY A 36 -3.03 -4.30 -19.00
C GLY A 36 -2.95 -4.76 -20.46
N GLU A 37 -3.92 -4.35 -21.27
CA GLU A 37 -3.98 -4.69 -22.70
C GLU A 37 -2.74 -4.24 -23.48
N ASN A 38 -2.09 -3.17 -23.03
CA ASN A 38 -0.88 -2.61 -23.64
C ASN A 38 0.44 -3.09 -22.97
N ALA A 39 0.38 -4.07 -22.06
CA ALA A 39 1.56 -4.56 -21.36
C ALA A 39 2.55 -5.25 -22.30
N THR A 40 3.75 -4.68 -22.44
CA THR A 40 4.79 -5.24 -23.32
C THR A 40 5.41 -6.51 -22.74
N PRO A 41 6.08 -7.35 -23.56
CA PRO A 41 6.83 -8.49 -23.03
C PRO A 41 7.90 -8.10 -22.00
N GLU A 42 8.59 -6.98 -22.21
CA GLU A 42 9.60 -6.49 -21.27
C GLU A 42 8.97 -6.00 -19.97
N ASP A 43 7.81 -5.36 -20.03
CA ASP A 43 7.08 -4.97 -18.82
C ASP A 43 6.72 -6.18 -17.95
N LYS A 44 6.21 -7.25 -18.58
CA LYS A 44 5.87 -8.49 -17.88
C LYS A 44 7.10 -9.16 -17.28
N LYS A 45 8.22 -9.17 -18.02
CA LYS A 45 9.50 -9.73 -17.57
C LYS A 45 10.07 -8.98 -16.37
N THR A 46 10.01 -7.65 -16.37
CA THR A 46 10.58 -6.79 -15.31
C THR A 46 9.61 -6.54 -14.16
N PHE A 47 8.32 -6.91 -14.30
CA PHE A 47 7.29 -6.69 -13.29
C PHE A 47 7.68 -7.19 -11.89
N PRO A 48 8.16 -8.44 -11.68
CA PRO A 48 8.49 -8.89 -10.33
C PRO A 48 9.52 -8.00 -9.63
N ILE A 49 10.52 -7.51 -10.37
CA ILE A 49 11.56 -6.63 -9.83
C ILE A 49 10.96 -5.27 -9.44
N ARG A 50 10.20 -4.64 -10.36
CA ARG A 50 9.56 -3.33 -10.11
C ARG A 50 8.55 -3.41 -8.97
N PHE A 51 7.79 -4.51 -8.88
CA PHE A 51 6.85 -4.76 -7.81
C PHE A 51 7.54 -4.87 -6.45
N GLN A 52 8.64 -5.64 -6.36
CA GLN A 52 9.42 -5.74 -5.12
C GLN A 52 10.06 -4.41 -4.72
N GLN A 53 10.52 -3.60 -5.68
CA GLN A 53 11.00 -2.25 -5.42
C GLN A 53 9.90 -1.33 -4.87
N MET A 54 8.69 -1.41 -5.42
CA MET A 54 7.53 -0.68 -4.89
C MET A 54 7.21 -1.12 -3.46
N VAL A 55 7.17 -2.43 -3.19
CA VAL A 55 6.96 -2.97 -1.83
C VAL A 55 8.01 -2.45 -0.87
N LYS A 56 9.30 -2.53 -1.24
CA LYS A 56 10.38 -1.97 -0.43
C LYS A 56 10.17 -0.48 -0.14
N THR A 57 9.78 0.30 -1.14
CA THR A 57 9.51 1.73 -0.99
C THR A 57 8.40 2.00 0.04
N LEU A 58 7.35 1.17 0.05
CA LEU A 58 6.27 1.28 1.04
C LEU A 58 6.78 1.02 2.46
N PHE A 59 7.60 -0.01 2.66
CA PHE A 59 8.20 -0.31 3.97
C PHE A 59 9.16 0.77 4.45
N ASP A 60 9.98 1.30 3.54
CA ASP A 60 10.94 2.37 3.87
C ASP A 60 10.24 3.70 4.21
N ASN A 61 8.94 3.86 3.90
CA ASN A 61 8.13 5.06 4.13
C ASN A 61 6.84 4.73 4.92
N ALA A 62 6.92 3.75 5.83
CA ALA A 62 5.76 3.25 6.56
C ALA A 62 5.00 4.35 7.32
N ASP A 63 5.72 5.33 7.86
CA ASP A 63 5.19 6.51 8.57
C ASP A 63 4.39 7.47 7.68
N VAL A 64 4.65 7.46 6.37
CA VAL A 64 3.94 8.29 5.39
C VAL A 64 2.70 7.58 4.83
N VAL A 65 2.76 6.26 4.70
CA VAL A 65 1.69 5.45 4.10
C VAL A 65 0.74 4.86 5.13
N ILE A 66 1.08 4.86 6.42
CA ILE A 66 0.21 4.43 7.52
C ILE A 66 -0.13 5.64 8.38
N GLU A 67 -1.41 5.97 8.47
CA GLU A 67 -1.94 6.99 9.37
C GLU A 67 -2.64 6.31 10.55
N VAL A 68 -2.20 6.61 11.77
CA VAL A 68 -2.80 6.13 13.02
C VAL A 68 -3.65 7.23 13.64
N LYS A 69 -4.91 6.92 13.94
CA LYS A 69 -5.86 7.83 14.60
C LYS A 69 -6.23 7.29 15.97
N HIS A 70 -6.09 8.13 16.99
CA HIS A 70 -6.57 7.83 18.33
C HIS A 70 -8.02 8.32 18.46
N GLY A 71 -8.90 7.43 18.90
CA GLY A 71 -10.31 7.72 19.16
C GLY A 71 -10.57 8.11 20.60
#